data_AF-Q2UAQ6-F1
#
_entry.id   AF-Q2UAQ6-F1
#
_cell.length_a   1.000
_cell.length_b   1.000
_cell.length_c   1.000
_cell.angle_alpha   90.00
_cell.angle_beta   90.00
_cell.angle_gamma   90.00
#
_symmetry.space_group_name_H-M   'P 1'
#
loop_
_entity.id
_entity.type
_entity.pdbx_description
1 polymer ?
#
loop_
_entity_poly.entity_id
_entity_poly.type
_entity_poly.pdbx_seq_one_letter_code
_entity_poly.pdbx_strand_id
1 'polypeptide(L)'
;MAYTFADLHGVQRILFSKGDDGRPRGSNEISGLWIEYYGSRRPVIIGQWIAEGSSLTFEQGERITGITLLVTKDTMTYRDRYHLGRVVQVSIFTSTRTEMYPNDSSLSMDEHNILRFQESRLEELSSLAWIFNDVWDYPRVIYSPKASGSQLLTWDPFKISVYRPWIAPQKALFKETNQDDILSSATGFYGVKHPARPE
;
A
#
# COMPACT_ATOMS: atom_id res chain seq x y z
N MET A 1 -1.80 -17.62 6.34
CA MET A 1 -1.41 -16.29 5.83
C MET A 1 -1.01 -16.46 4.38
N ALA A 2 -1.51 -15.60 3.49
CA ALA A 2 -1.18 -15.59 2.08
C ALA A 2 -0.76 -14.17 1.66
N TYR A 3 -0.09 -14.06 0.52
CA TYR A 3 0.19 -12.76 -0.08
C TYR A 3 0.06 -12.83 -1.60
N THR A 4 -0.24 -11.69 -2.18
CA THR A 4 -0.34 -11.46 -3.62
C THR A 4 0.23 -10.08 -3.91
N PHE A 5 0.66 -9.82 -5.13
CA PHE A 5 1.15 -8.50 -5.51
C PHE A 5 0.84 -8.21 -6.98
N ALA A 6 0.76 -6.93 -7.30
CA ALA A 6 0.54 -6.44 -8.64
C ALA A 6 1.34 -5.17 -8.86
N ASP A 7 1.74 -4.98 -10.11
CA ASP A 7 2.41 -3.77 -10.58
C ASP A 7 1.40 -2.64 -10.74
N LEU A 8 1.84 -1.41 -10.48
CA LEU A 8 1.01 -0.21 -10.56
C LEU A 8 1.25 0.59 -11.86
N HIS A 9 2.14 0.14 -12.74
CA HIS A 9 2.40 0.75 -14.03
C HIS A 9 1.47 0.21 -15.12
N GLY A 10 1.05 1.10 -16.02
CA GLY A 10 0.25 0.76 -17.19
C GLY A 10 -1.14 0.20 -16.83
N VAL A 11 -1.65 0.52 -15.64
CA VAL A 11 -2.98 0.11 -15.20
C VAL A 11 -4.04 0.75 -16.09
N GLN A 12 -4.95 -0.06 -16.59
CA GLN A 12 -6.10 0.35 -17.39
C GLN A 12 -7.36 0.46 -16.53
N ARG A 13 -7.57 -0.51 -15.64
CA ARG A 13 -8.76 -0.59 -14.79
C ARG A 13 -8.46 -1.32 -13.50
N ILE A 14 -9.06 -0.86 -12.41
CA ILE A 14 -9.06 -1.53 -11.12
C ILE A 14 -10.52 -1.85 -10.78
N LEU A 15 -10.84 -3.11 -10.55
CA LEU A 15 -12.11 -3.51 -9.95
C LEU A 15 -11.87 -3.79 -8.47
N PHE A 16 -12.74 -3.25 -7.62
CA PHE A 16 -12.68 -3.47 -6.18
C PHE A 16 -13.43 -4.76 -5.85
N SER A 17 -12.82 -5.65 -5.09
CA SER A 17 -13.51 -6.78 -4.50
C SER A 17 -13.92 -6.44 -3.07
N LYS A 18 -15.16 -6.74 -2.72
CA LYS A 18 -15.69 -6.65 -1.36
C LYS A 18 -15.94 -8.03 -0.77
N GLY A 19 -16.08 -8.08 0.55
CA GLY A 19 -16.59 -9.24 1.25
C GLY A 19 -18.07 -9.51 0.93
N ASP A 20 -18.59 -10.55 1.55
CA ASP A 20 -19.96 -11.01 1.36
C ASP A 20 -20.46 -11.61 2.67
N ASP A 21 -21.66 -11.22 3.09
CA ASP A 21 -22.19 -11.61 4.39
C ASP A 21 -22.38 -13.13 4.43
N GLY A 22 -21.85 -13.78 5.47
CA GLY A 22 -21.75 -15.25 5.54
C GLY A 22 -20.40 -15.82 5.10
N ARG A 23 -19.46 -14.98 4.67
CA ARG A 23 -18.03 -15.32 4.54
C ARG A 23 -17.20 -14.66 5.67
N PRO A 24 -15.91 -15.02 5.83
CA PRO A 24 -15.05 -14.40 6.84
C PRO A 24 -14.83 -12.89 6.69
N ARG A 25 -15.27 -12.30 5.57
CA ARG A 25 -15.20 -10.85 5.33
C ARG A 25 -16.59 -10.29 5.14
N GLY A 26 -16.92 -9.26 5.91
CA GLY A 26 -18.20 -8.56 5.82
C GLY A 26 -18.36 -7.80 4.50
N SER A 27 -19.61 -7.55 4.10
CA SER A 27 -19.93 -6.83 2.86
C SER A 27 -19.41 -5.37 2.81
N ASN A 28 -19.06 -4.80 3.95
CA ASN A 28 -18.43 -3.48 4.12
C ASN A 28 -16.89 -3.51 4.08
N GLU A 29 -16.28 -4.68 3.95
CA GLU A 29 -14.83 -4.86 3.91
C GLU A 29 -14.35 -5.04 2.47
N ILE A 30 -13.26 -4.38 2.11
CA ILE A 30 -12.57 -4.58 0.84
C ILE A 30 -11.67 -5.81 0.97
N SER A 31 -11.92 -6.81 0.13
CA SER A 31 -11.19 -8.08 0.16
C SER A 31 -9.97 -8.10 -0.76
N GLY A 32 -9.94 -7.24 -1.77
CA GLY A 32 -8.87 -7.21 -2.76
C GLY A 32 -9.18 -6.29 -3.94
N LEU A 33 -8.27 -6.29 -4.92
CA LEU A 33 -8.37 -5.53 -6.17
C LEU A 33 -8.07 -6.46 -7.35
N TRP A 34 -8.82 -6.34 -8.43
CA TRP A 34 -8.49 -6.91 -9.73
C TRP A 34 -7.93 -5.79 -10.60
N ILE A 35 -6.68 -5.93 -11.03
CA ILE A 35 -5.96 -4.93 -11.82
C ILE A 35 -5.83 -5.43 -13.25
N GLU A 36 -6.36 -4.66 -14.19
CA GLU A 36 -6.21 -4.83 -15.62
C GLU A 36 -5.23 -3.79 -16.17
N TYR A 37 -4.53 -4.15 -17.23
CA TYR A 37 -3.42 -3.37 -17.78
C TYR A 37 -3.64 -3.08 -19.25
N TYR A 38 -3.13 -1.93 -19.69
CA TYR A 38 -3.03 -1.63 -21.11
C TYR A 38 -2.09 -2.62 -21.82
N GLY A 39 -2.42 -3.00 -23.05
CA GLY A 39 -1.64 -3.91 -23.88
C GLY A 39 -1.97 -5.38 -23.65
N SER A 40 -0.98 -6.26 -23.79
CA SER A 40 -1.15 -7.73 -23.71
C SER A 40 -0.86 -8.33 -22.33
N ARG A 41 -0.68 -7.48 -21.31
CA ARG A 41 -0.37 -7.93 -19.95
C ARG A 41 -1.60 -8.58 -19.31
N ARG A 42 -1.41 -9.74 -18.70
CA ARG A 42 -2.50 -10.47 -18.03
C ARG A 42 -2.99 -9.69 -16.81
N PRO A 43 -4.31 -9.64 -16.55
CA PRO A 43 -4.85 -9.10 -15.31
C PRO A 43 -4.37 -9.86 -14.08
N VAL A 44 -4.30 -9.17 -12.95
CA VAL A 44 -3.81 -9.71 -11.67
C VAL A 44 -4.78 -9.37 -10.56
N ILE A 45 -5.10 -10.35 -9.71
CA ILE A 45 -5.86 -10.14 -8.48
C ILE A 45 -4.87 -10.01 -7.32
N ILE A 46 -5.03 -8.97 -6.52
CA ILE A 46 -4.37 -8.79 -5.22
C ILE A 46 -5.39 -8.82 -4.10
N GLY A 47 -5.04 -9.43 -2.98
CA GLY A 47 -5.98 -9.80 -1.93
C GLY A 47 -6.80 -11.02 -2.35
N GLN A 48 -8.11 -10.94 -2.17
CA GLN A 48 -9.07 -11.99 -2.47
C GLN A 48 -10.19 -11.46 -3.36
N TRP A 49 -10.57 -12.25 -4.36
CA TRP A 49 -11.77 -12.01 -5.16
C TRP A 49 -12.95 -12.78 -4.56
N ILE A 50 -13.87 -12.05 -3.93
CA ILE A 50 -15.04 -12.62 -3.24
C ILE A 50 -16.32 -12.20 -3.95
N ALA A 51 -16.60 -10.90 -3.96
CA ALA A 51 -17.72 -10.31 -4.66
C ALA A 51 -17.27 -9.02 -5.36
N GLU A 52 -17.74 -8.81 -6.58
CA GLU A 52 -17.42 -7.60 -7.34
C GLU A 52 -18.08 -6.37 -6.72
N GLY A 53 -17.29 -5.31 -6.56
CA GLY A 53 -17.69 -3.99 -6.10
C GLY A 53 -17.80 -3.01 -7.26
N SER A 54 -17.20 -1.82 -7.11
CA SER A 54 -17.10 -0.86 -8.20
C SER A 54 -15.84 -1.07 -9.03
N SER A 55 -15.67 -0.25 -10.08
CA SER A 55 -14.44 -0.19 -10.85
C SER A 55 -13.99 1.24 -11.10
N LEU A 56 -12.68 1.42 -11.23
CA LEU A 56 -12.01 2.65 -11.64
C LEU A 56 -11.24 2.39 -12.93
N THR A 57 -11.54 3.14 -13.99
CA THR A 57 -10.81 3.11 -15.27
C THR A 57 -9.80 4.25 -15.33
N PHE A 58 -8.68 4.06 -16.01
CA PHE A 58 -7.60 5.04 -16.15
C PHE A 58 -7.47 5.46 -17.60
N GLU A 59 -7.17 6.73 -17.87
CA GLU A 59 -6.80 7.19 -19.21
C GLU A 59 -5.43 6.61 -19.60
N GLN A 60 -5.17 6.48 -20.91
CA GLN A 60 -3.88 5.97 -21.36
C GLN A 60 -2.74 6.91 -20.94
N GLY A 61 -1.80 6.37 -20.15
CA GLY A 61 -0.69 7.14 -19.59
C GLY A 61 -0.98 7.81 -18.25
N GLU A 62 -2.21 7.73 -17.73
CA GLU A 62 -2.52 8.13 -16.36
C GLU A 62 -1.77 7.23 -15.36
N ARG A 63 -1.06 7.84 -14.41
CA ARG A 63 -0.23 7.13 -13.42
C ARG A 63 -0.88 7.16 -12.05
N ILE A 64 -0.78 6.07 -11.30
CA ILE A 64 -1.11 6.05 -9.86
C ILE A 64 0.05 6.72 -9.11
N THR A 65 -0.23 7.81 -8.41
CA THR A 65 0.73 8.63 -7.66
C THR A 65 0.59 8.48 -6.16
N GLY A 66 -0.50 7.88 -5.69
CA GLY A 66 -0.69 7.59 -4.28
C GLY A 66 -1.83 6.61 -4.03
N ILE A 67 -1.75 5.93 -2.89
CA ILE A 67 -2.76 5.02 -2.39
C ILE A 67 -2.91 5.27 -0.89
N THR A 68 -4.12 5.54 -0.44
CA THR A 68 -4.46 5.60 0.99
C THR A 68 -5.44 4.48 1.29
N LEU A 69 -5.19 3.73 2.36
CA LEU A 69 -6.07 2.66 2.82
C LEU A 69 -6.51 2.94 4.25
N LEU A 70 -7.82 2.89 4.51
CA LEU A 70 -8.36 2.86 5.87
C LEU A 70 -8.52 1.40 6.28
N VAL A 71 -7.96 1.09 7.44
CA VAL A 71 -7.95 -0.26 8.02
C VAL A 71 -8.59 -0.21 9.39
N THR A 72 -9.50 -1.13 9.71
CA THR A 72 -10.10 -1.22 11.05
C THR A 72 -9.05 -1.48 12.14
N LYS A 73 -9.42 -1.23 13.40
CA LYS A 73 -8.54 -1.40 14.56
C LYS A 73 -8.81 -2.69 15.35
N ASP A 74 -9.26 -3.76 14.68
CA ASP A 74 -9.85 -4.95 15.32
C ASP A 74 -8.90 -5.73 16.22
N THR A 75 -7.65 -5.91 15.79
CA THR A 75 -6.67 -6.76 16.49
C THR A 75 -5.46 -5.96 16.95
N MET A 76 -5.33 -5.74 18.26
CA MET A 76 -4.13 -5.15 18.84
C MET A 76 -3.03 -6.22 18.96
N THR A 77 -1.94 -6.07 18.21
CA THR A 77 -0.78 -6.95 18.38
C THR A 77 0.00 -6.54 19.63
N TYR A 78 -0.18 -7.25 20.75
CA TYR A 78 0.47 -6.94 22.04
C TYR A 78 1.99 -6.78 21.94
N ARG A 79 2.63 -7.50 21.01
CA ARG A 79 4.07 -7.47 20.79
C ARG A 79 4.55 -6.25 20.00
N ASP A 80 3.74 -5.77 19.06
CA ASP A 80 4.21 -4.78 18.08
C ASP A 80 3.51 -3.42 18.19
N ARG A 81 2.53 -3.28 19.11
CA ARG A 81 1.77 -2.05 19.38
C ARG A 81 1.15 -1.40 18.12
N TYR A 82 0.87 -2.19 17.08
CA TYR A 82 0.06 -1.75 15.96
C TYR A 82 -1.22 -2.57 15.87
N HIS A 83 -2.28 -1.91 15.45
CA HIS A 83 -3.56 -2.54 15.18
C HIS A 83 -3.55 -3.12 13.77
N LEU A 84 -3.97 -4.37 13.65
CA LEU A 84 -4.32 -5.02 12.40
C LEU A 84 -5.83 -5.11 12.28
N GLY A 85 -6.33 -5.02 11.07
CA GLY A 85 -7.74 -5.10 10.78
C GLY A 85 -7.97 -5.27 9.29
N ARG A 86 -9.20 -5.02 8.86
CA ARG A 86 -9.67 -5.17 7.48
C ARG A 86 -9.58 -3.85 6.76
N VAL A 87 -9.24 -3.89 5.47
CA VAL A 87 -9.37 -2.69 4.64
C VAL A 87 -10.86 -2.42 4.43
N VAL A 88 -11.29 -1.19 4.72
CA VAL A 88 -12.70 -0.76 4.54
C VAL A 88 -12.83 0.35 3.52
N GLN A 89 -11.75 1.04 3.18
CA GLN A 89 -11.72 2.04 2.14
C GLN A 89 -10.34 2.13 1.48
N VAL A 90 -10.34 2.35 0.17
CA VAL A 90 -9.17 2.61 -0.66
C VAL A 90 -9.38 3.93 -1.38
N SER A 91 -8.43 4.83 -1.26
CA SER A 91 -8.34 6.05 -2.07
C SER A 91 -7.14 5.96 -3.00
N ILE A 92 -7.39 6.13 -4.29
CA ILE A 92 -6.37 6.09 -5.34
C ILE A 92 -6.18 7.51 -5.87
N PHE A 93 -4.95 8.00 -5.74
CA PHE A 93 -4.51 9.27 -6.28
C PHE A 93 -3.81 8.99 -7.60
N THR A 94 -4.22 9.69 -8.64
CA THR A 94 -3.61 9.59 -9.96
C THR A 94 -2.90 10.89 -10.33
N SER A 95 -2.28 10.92 -11.50
CA SER A 95 -1.69 12.14 -12.04
C SER A 95 -2.74 13.21 -12.41
N THR A 96 -4.02 12.86 -12.50
CA THR A 96 -5.08 13.75 -12.97
C THR A 96 -6.23 13.92 -11.98
N ARG A 97 -6.47 12.95 -11.08
CA ARG A 97 -7.62 12.97 -10.16
C ARG A 97 -7.39 12.14 -8.89
N THR A 98 -8.42 12.09 -8.04
CA THR A 98 -8.45 11.24 -6.85
C THR A 98 -9.81 10.55 -6.79
N GLU A 99 -9.77 9.25 -6.52
CA GLU A 99 -10.96 8.40 -6.49
C GLU A 99 -10.96 7.58 -5.21
N MET A 100 -12.13 7.39 -4.62
CA MET A 100 -12.30 6.77 -3.32
C MET A 100 -13.39 5.70 -3.39
N TYR A 101 -13.11 4.53 -2.82
CA TYR A 101 -14.06 3.43 -2.73
C TYR A 101 -13.99 2.71 -1.37
N PRO A 102 -15.13 2.46 -0.70
CA PRO A 102 -16.40 3.12 -0.93
C PRO A 102 -16.24 4.62 -0.63
N ASN A 103 -16.93 5.47 -1.39
CA ASN A 103 -17.00 6.90 -1.10
C ASN A 103 -18.01 7.13 0.04
N ASP A 104 -17.63 6.70 1.24
CA ASP A 104 -18.42 6.79 2.45
C ASP A 104 -17.78 7.81 3.41
N SER A 105 -18.43 8.96 3.55
CA SER A 105 -18.00 10.04 4.44
C SER A 105 -18.36 9.80 5.90
N SER A 106 -19.11 8.75 6.22
CA SER A 106 -19.51 8.40 7.59
C SER A 106 -18.43 7.63 8.35
N LEU A 107 -17.40 7.12 7.65
CA LEU A 107 -16.28 6.40 8.28
C LEU A 107 -15.47 7.34 9.18
N SER A 108 -15.48 7.05 10.49
CA SER A 108 -14.72 7.80 11.48
C SER A 108 -13.21 7.54 11.33
N MET A 109 -12.43 8.59 11.07
CA MET A 109 -10.97 8.48 10.97
C MET A 109 -10.31 8.05 12.29
N ASP A 110 -10.96 8.31 13.43
CA ASP A 110 -10.43 7.95 14.75
C ASP A 110 -10.53 6.45 15.05
N GLU A 111 -11.47 5.75 14.39
CA GLU A 111 -11.69 4.32 14.55
C GLU A 111 -10.79 3.47 13.63
N HIS A 112 -10.11 4.11 12.67
CA HIS A 112 -9.34 3.42 11.63
C HIS A 112 -7.85 3.81 11.67
N ASN A 113 -7.00 2.90 11.21
CA ASN A 113 -5.62 3.21 10.87
C ASN A 113 -5.57 3.68 9.42
N ILE A 114 -4.78 4.72 9.18
CA ILE A 114 -4.57 5.26 7.84
C ILE A 114 -3.21 4.81 7.35
N LEU A 115 -3.19 3.97 6.33
CA LEU A 115 -1.98 3.60 5.61
C LEU A 115 -1.87 4.48 4.37
N ARG A 116 -0.96 5.45 4.38
CA ARG A 116 -0.78 6.40 3.28
C ARG A 116 0.53 6.14 2.55
N PHE A 117 0.42 5.89 1.25
CA PHE A 117 1.53 5.70 0.33
C PHE A 117 1.45 6.77 -0.75
N GLN A 118 2.49 7.58 -0.88
CA GLN A 118 2.52 8.65 -1.89
C GLN A 118 3.89 8.67 -2.58
N GLU A 119 3.89 8.95 -3.88
CA GLU A 119 5.14 9.17 -4.61
C GLU A 119 5.80 10.45 -4.12
N SER A 120 7.11 10.54 -4.37
CA SER A 120 7.86 11.75 -4.09
C SER A 120 8.53 12.27 -5.36
N ARG A 121 9.37 13.29 -5.22
CA ARG A 121 10.23 13.75 -6.32
C ARG A 121 11.23 12.68 -6.78
N LEU A 122 11.55 11.73 -5.91
CA LEU A 122 12.66 10.79 -6.11
C LEU A 122 12.21 9.36 -6.36
N GLU A 123 11.03 8.99 -5.86
CA GLU A 123 10.49 7.63 -5.94
C GLU A 123 9.04 7.63 -6.43
N GLU A 124 8.65 6.55 -7.09
CA GLU A 124 7.28 6.28 -7.52
C GLU A 124 6.77 4.97 -6.93
N LEU A 125 5.44 4.81 -6.94
CA LEU A 125 4.79 3.58 -6.50
C LEU A 125 4.95 2.53 -7.61
N SER A 126 5.69 1.46 -7.34
CA SER A 126 6.00 0.43 -8.32
C SER A 126 5.01 -0.72 -8.29
N SER A 127 4.71 -1.24 -7.11
CA SER A 127 3.85 -2.40 -6.95
C SER A 127 3.09 -2.33 -5.63
N LEU A 128 1.88 -2.88 -5.61
CA LEU A 128 1.08 -3.05 -4.40
C LEU A 128 1.08 -4.54 -4.04
N ALA A 129 1.54 -4.85 -2.84
CA ALA A 129 1.43 -6.16 -2.22
C ALA A 129 0.27 -6.15 -1.22
N TRP A 130 -0.45 -7.27 -1.14
CA TRP A 130 -1.53 -7.46 -0.20
C TRP A 130 -1.28 -8.76 0.56
N ILE A 131 -0.91 -8.63 1.83
CA ILE A 131 -0.76 -9.75 2.76
C ILE A 131 -2.05 -9.85 3.57
N PHE A 132 -2.59 -11.06 3.71
CA PHE A 132 -3.86 -11.24 4.39
C PHE A 132 -4.01 -12.62 5.01
N ASN A 133 -4.97 -12.72 5.91
CA ASN A 133 -5.56 -13.97 6.36
C ASN A 133 -7.08 -13.81 6.54
N ASP A 134 -7.68 -14.74 7.26
CA ASP A 134 -9.09 -14.77 7.64
C ASP A 134 -9.49 -13.72 8.68
N VAL A 135 -8.58 -12.89 9.20
CA VAL A 135 -8.88 -11.89 10.25
C VAL A 135 -8.41 -10.48 9.89
N TRP A 136 -7.32 -10.32 9.14
CA TRP A 136 -6.72 -9.02 8.86
C TRP A 136 -6.13 -8.91 7.46
N ASP A 137 -5.88 -7.66 7.08
CA ASP A 137 -5.18 -7.21 5.90
C ASP A 137 -3.95 -6.38 6.26
N TYR A 138 -2.95 -6.47 5.40
CA TYR A 138 -1.73 -5.70 5.50
C TYR A 138 -1.23 -5.31 4.09
N PRO A 139 -1.92 -4.37 3.43
CA PRO A 139 -1.49 -3.84 2.14
C PRO A 139 -0.22 -3.00 2.29
N ARG A 140 0.69 -3.12 1.32
CA ARG A 140 1.98 -2.42 1.30
C ARG A 140 2.38 -2.04 -0.11
N VAL A 141 2.91 -0.84 -0.29
CA VAL A 141 3.46 -0.40 -1.58
C VAL A 141 4.98 -0.57 -1.59
N ILE A 142 5.47 -1.19 -2.66
CA ILE A 142 6.87 -1.27 -3.05
C ILE A 142 7.13 -0.10 -4.00
N TYR A 143 8.25 0.57 -3.79
CA TYR A 143 8.60 1.78 -4.54
C TYR A 143 9.82 1.55 -5.42
N SER A 144 9.88 2.27 -6.53
CA SER A 144 11.04 2.32 -7.42
C SER A 144 11.63 3.73 -7.48
N PRO A 145 12.95 3.87 -7.66
CA PRO A 145 13.57 5.15 -7.97
C PRO A 145 13.07 5.68 -9.33
N LYS A 146 12.80 6.98 -9.42
CA LYS A 146 12.44 7.65 -10.68
C LYS A 146 13.66 7.92 -11.58
N ALA A 147 14.85 8.03 -11.00
CA ALA A 147 16.08 8.33 -11.72
C ALA A 147 16.91 7.08 -11.99
N SER A 148 17.45 6.96 -13.21
CA SER A 148 18.44 5.95 -13.58
C SER A 148 19.74 6.18 -12.80
N GLY A 149 20.23 5.16 -12.08
CA GLY A 149 21.43 5.27 -11.21
C GLY A 149 21.14 5.63 -9.75
N SER A 150 19.89 5.61 -9.32
CA SER A 150 19.56 5.70 -7.88
C SER A 150 19.23 4.31 -7.35
N GLN A 151 19.77 3.97 -6.19
CA GLN A 151 19.48 2.70 -5.50
C GLN A 151 18.60 2.97 -4.29
N LEU A 152 17.47 2.26 -4.22
CA LEU A 152 16.62 2.26 -3.04
C LEU A 152 17.09 1.19 -2.07
N LEU A 153 17.53 1.61 -0.88
CA LEU A 153 17.82 0.72 0.23
C LEU A 153 16.67 0.79 1.24
N THR A 154 16.19 -0.37 1.65
CA THR A 154 15.20 -0.46 2.72
C THR A 154 15.92 -0.34 4.07
N TRP A 155 15.69 0.76 4.78
CA TRP A 155 16.15 1.02 6.14
C TRP A 155 15.42 0.12 7.15
N ASP A 156 16.11 -0.93 7.57
CA ASP A 156 15.66 -1.87 8.60
C ASP A 156 16.68 -1.96 9.75
N PRO A 157 16.79 -0.92 10.60
CA PRO A 157 17.83 -0.86 11.63
C PRO A 157 17.67 -1.96 12.68
N PHE A 158 16.48 -2.53 12.79
CA PHE A 158 16.14 -3.58 13.75
C PHE A 158 16.07 -4.98 13.13
N LYS A 159 16.41 -5.13 11.83
CA LYS A 159 16.30 -6.40 11.08
C LYS A 159 14.91 -7.04 11.21
N ILE A 160 13.87 -6.23 11.34
CA ILE A 160 12.48 -6.69 11.49
C ILE A 160 12.06 -7.52 10.27
N SER A 161 12.54 -7.18 9.07
CA SER A 161 12.28 -7.93 7.83
C SER A 161 12.78 -9.37 7.86
N VAL A 162 13.81 -9.68 8.66
CA VAL A 162 14.31 -11.07 8.84
C VAL A 162 13.28 -11.92 9.58
N TYR A 163 12.63 -11.34 10.60
CA TYR A 163 11.65 -12.05 11.43
C TYR A 163 10.22 -11.93 10.89
N ARG A 164 9.95 -10.86 10.14
CA ARG A 164 8.64 -10.49 9.60
C ARG A 164 8.83 -9.93 8.19
N PRO A 165 9.10 -10.77 7.19
CA PRO A 165 9.38 -10.34 5.82
C PRO A 165 8.24 -9.57 5.14
N TRP A 166 7.02 -9.66 5.70
CA TRP A 166 5.87 -8.87 5.25
C TRP A 166 5.86 -7.43 5.78
N ILE A 167 6.72 -7.08 6.74
CA ILE A 167 6.90 -5.70 7.18
C ILE A 167 7.88 -5.04 6.20
N ALA A 168 7.35 -4.13 5.37
CA ALA A 168 8.18 -3.28 4.53
C ALA A 168 9.00 -2.32 5.44
N PRO A 169 10.33 -2.28 5.31
CA PRO A 169 11.14 -1.36 6.10
C PRO A 169 10.91 0.10 5.70
N GLN A 170 11.36 0.99 6.57
CA GLN A 170 11.47 2.43 6.29
C GLN A 170 12.43 2.61 5.11
N LYS A 171 12.38 3.67 4.30
CA LYS A 171 13.22 3.74 3.10
C LYS A 171 14.37 4.71 3.26
N ALA A 172 15.49 4.41 2.62
CA ALA A 172 16.61 5.31 2.38
C ALA A 172 17.01 5.22 0.90
N LEU A 173 16.95 6.34 0.17
CA LEU A 173 17.36 6.39 -1.23
C LEU A 173 18.78 6.94 -1.34
N PHE A 174 19.66 6.18 -1.97
CA PHE A 174 21.00 6.60 -2.29
C PHE A 174 21.09 6.93 -3.78
N LYS A 175 21.85 7.98 -4.08
CA LYS A 175 22.20 8.36 -5.44
C LYS A 175 23.66 7.99 -5.66
N GLU A 176 23.90 7.15 -6.65
CA GLU A 176 25.25 6.87 -7.11
C GLU A 176 25.77 8.12 -7.84
N THR A 177 26.91 8.63 -7.40
CA THR A 177 27.68 9.63 -8.14
C THR A 177 29.01 9.01 -8.54
N ASN A 178 29.71 9.58 -9.53
CA ASN A 178 30.96 9.02 -10.05
C ASN A 178 32.08 8.79 -9.01
N GLN A 179 31.90 9.23 -7.75
CA GLN A 179 32.90 9.12 -6.69
C GLN A 179 32.32 8.61 -5.35
N ASP A 180 31.05 8.87 -5.01
CA ASP A 180 30.45 8.46 -3.72
C ASP A 180 28.94 8.13 -3.82
N ASP A 181 28.45 7.30 -2.89
CA ASP A 181 27.02 7.08 -2.64
C ASP A 181 26.46 8.16 -1.70
N ILE A 182 25.56 9.01 -2.20
CA ILE A 182 24.96 10.10 -1.39
C ILE A 182 23.55 9.73 -0.95
N LEU A 183 23.27 9.78 0.37
CA LEU A 183 21.91 9.67 0.89
C LEU A 183 21.09 10.89 0.46
N SER A 184 20.08 10.64 -0.39
CA SER A 184 19.23 11.69 -0.96
C SER A 184 17.94 11.91 -0.18
N SER A 185 17.39 10.87 0.44
CA SER A 185 16.17 10.94 1.23
C SER A 185 16.03 9.74 2.16
N ALA A 186 15.45 9.95 3.34
CA ALA A 186 15.06 8.89 4.25
C ALA A 186 13.65 9.16 4.77
N THR A 187 12.80 8.14 4.83
CA THR A 187 11.44 8.24 5.38
C THR A 187 11.18 7.13 6.36
N GLY A 188 10.77 7.52 7.57
CA GLY A 188 10.43 6.61 8.65
C GLY A 188 8.94 6.26 8.75
N PHE A 189 8.67 5.12 9.37
CA PHE A 189 7.36 4.62 9.78
C PHE A 189 7.14 5.08 11.23
N TYR A 190 6.38 6.14 11.42
CA TYR A 190 5.86 6.49 12.74
C TYR A 190 4.40 6.89 12.64
N GLY A 191 3.53 5.94 13.03
CA GLY A 191 2.28 6.33 13.68
C GLY A 191 2.66 6.99 15.00
N VAL A 192 2.36 8.29 15.12
CA VAL A 192 2.20 9.08 16.36
C VAL A 192 3.27 8.85 17.46
N LYS A 193 4.18 9.83 17.58
CA LYS A 193 5.21 10.08 18.63
C LYS A 193 6.63 9.57 18.33
N HIS A 194 7.45 10.50 17.82
CA HIS A 194 8.78 10.67 18.39
C HIS A 194 8.64 11.30 19.80
N PRO A 195 9.48 10.89 20.75
CA PRO A 195 10.31 11.91 21.37
C PRO A 195 11.80 11.55 21.35
N ALA A 196 12.57 12.62 21.12
CA ALA A 196 13.97 12.86 21.44
C ALA A 196 15.08 11.99 20.85
N ARG A 197 16.10 12.73 20.35
CA ARG A 197 17.46 12.27 20.06
C ARG A 197 18.07 11.53 21.27
N PRO A 198 19.00 10.60 21.05
CA PRO A 198 19.91 10.20 22.11
C PRO A 198 20.90 11.34 22.41
N GLU A 199 21.06 11.62 23.70
CA GLU A 199 22.30 12.20 24.25
C GLU A 199 23.39 11.13 24.32
#